data_AF-A0A964I3F3-F1
#
_entry.id   AF-A0A964I3F3-F1
#
_cell.length_a   1.000
_cell.length_b   1.000
_cell.length_c   1.000
_cell.angle_alpha   90.00
_cell.angle_beta   90.00
_cell.angle_gamma   90.00
#
_symmetry.space_group_name_H-M   'P 1'
#
loop_
_entity.id
_entity.type
_entity.pdbx_description
1 polymer ?
#
loop_
_entity_poly.entity_id
_entity_poly.type
_entity_poly.pdbx_seq_one_letter_code
_entity_poly.pdbx_strand_id
1 'polypeptide(L)'
;MTEPRDSYSPERRTALLFTGTGADGAYHAGAMRALQEAGVKIDIVGGRGIGAMAAVLAAVDGGAQLWETGGFWRSQPILELYRWRWPFRLLRWLAAGLIAVMAIPAVVIVAGLVVYPIALVLGMSGLDAGARFVHSFLDTLTPAFSPGALPTWIPRLASLLAAAAAVTLAVGAWLTWWRAPLHRRMAGGRAWALLGSPIDATLAIQHATDTVWRLLKGGAAIRTPDAKDLSRRYAELLAENLGQPGFRELLLVVHDMDAHRDLVFGLVRDPFRKALFPPPGGVSSRRAEAHDLSSGTQAFTADVLAAALSLPGVCDPRLVQFAPDSYWRGETHRLVDRPACLARLIEEAAAAGAEQVVIVAATPDPPGPHELRPPRRDG
;
A
#
# COMPACT_ATOMS: atom_id res chain seq x y z
N MET A 1 -26.71 17.65 32.55
CA MET A 1 -26.14 16.32 32.29
C MET A 1 -26.95 15.69 31.18
N THR A 2 -26.50 15.78 29.93
CA THR A 2 -27.05 15.00 28.82
C THR A 2 -26.63 13.56 29.03
N GLU A 3 -27.58 12.63 29.14
CA GLU A 3 -27.28 11.20 29.11
C GLU A 3 -26.34 10.88 27.94
N PRO A 4 -25.34 10.01 28.13
CA PRO A 4 -24.56 9.52 27.00
C PRO A 4 -25.54 8.79 26.08
N ARG A 5 -25.86 9.42 24.94
CA ARG A 5 -26.57 8.72 23.87
C ARG A 5 -25.74 7.50 23.53
N ASP A 6 -26.31 6.30 23.64
CA ASP A 6 -25.66 5.10 23.13
C ASP A 6 -25.24 5.36 21.68
N SER A 7 -23.93 5.33 21.43
CA SER A 7 -23.35 5.72 20.14
C SER A 7 -23.73 4.75 19.02
N TYR A 8 -24.28 3.59 19.36
CA TYR A 8 -24.69 2.51 18.47
C TYR A 8 -26.17 2.15 18.69
N SER A 9 -26.91 1.89 17.60
CA SER A 9 -28.29 1.41 17.67
C SER A 9 -28.51 0.30 16.62
N PRO A 10 -28.92 -0.91 17.02
CA PRO A 10 -29.13 -2.02 16.07
C PRO A 10 -30.34 -1.81 15.14
N GLU A 11 -31.21 -0.86 15.46
CA GLU A 11 -32.35 -0.46 14.61
C GLU A 11 -31.89 0.35 13.40
N ARG A 12 -30.78 1.08 13.56
CA ARG A 12 -30.23 1.92 12.51
C ARG A 12 -29.33 1.12 11.59
N ARG A 13 -29.41 1.45 10.31
CA ARG A 13 -28.57 0.80 9.31
C ARG A 13 -27.12 1.20 9.49
N THR A 14 -26.25 0.22 9.73
CA THR A 14 -24.87 0.46 10.10
C THR A 14 -23.91 0.05 8.99
N ALA A 15 -23.02 0.98 8.60
CA ALA A 15 -21.92 0.74 7.68
C ALA A 15 -20.60 0.56 8.43
N LEU A 16 -19.86 -0.50 8.12
CA LEU A 16 -18.50 -0.73 8.59
C LEU A 16 -17.51 -0.44 7.45
N LEU A 17 -16.70 0.62 7.61
CA LEU A 17 -15.79 1.10 6.58
C LEU A 17 -14.34 0.84 6.97
N PHE A 18 -13.64 0.07 6.15
CA PHE A 18 -12.24 -0.26 6.32
C PHE A 18 -11.36 0.69 5.49
N THR A 19 -10.44 1.36 6.15
CA THR A 19 -9.46 2.24 5.51
C THR A 19 -8.04 1.88 5.97
N GLY A 20 -7.09 1.99 5.04
CA GLY A 20 -5.68 1.74 5.30
C GLY A 20 -4.94 1.41 4.02
N THR A 21 -3.61 1.44 4.07
CA THR A 21 -2.74 0.89 3.02
C THR A 21 -1.77 -0.12 3.62
N GLY A 22 -1.40 -1.14 2.84
CA GLY A 22 -0.39 -2.12 3.26
C GLY A 22 -0.72 -2.77 4.61
N ALA A 23 0.16 -2.59 5.60
CA ALA A 23 0.07 -3.25 6.90
C ALA A 23 -1.07 -2.74 7.80
N ASP A 24 -1.69 -1.60 7.48
CA ASP A 24 -2.84 -1.06 8.23
C ASP A 24 -3.99 -2.06 8.34
N GLY A 25 -4.12 -2.96 7.36
CA GLY A 25 -5.19 -3.96 7.35
C GLY A 25 -5.08 -5.02 8.43
N ALA A 26 -3.92 -5.18 9.08
CA ALA A 26 -3.77 -6.11 10.20
C ALA A 26 -4.70 -5.72 11.37
N TYR A 27 -4.94 -4.42 11.57
CA TYR A 27 -5.87 -3.92 12.59
C TYR A 27 -7.33 -4.25 12.26
N HIS A 28 -7.67 -4.36 10.97
CA HIS A 28 -9.02 -4.73 10.52
C HIS A 28 -9.42 -6.11 11.04
N ALA A 29 -8.47 -7.03 11.16
CA ALA A 29 -8.70 -8.38 11.68
C ALA A 29 -9.17 -8.36 13.14
N GLY A 30 -8.52 -7.56 13.99
CA GLY A 30 -8.90 -7.41 15.40
C GLY A 30 -10.24 -6.70 15.57
N ALA A 31 -10.45 -5.60 14.84
CA ALA A 31 -11.70 -4.85 14.88
C ALA A 31 -12.89 -5.68 14.40
N MET A 32 -12.76 -6.38 13.28
CA MET A 32 -13.81 -7.24 12.74
C MET A 32 -14.14 -8.37 13.70
N ARG A 33 -13.13 -9.01 14.30
CA ARG A 33 -13.33 -10.05 15.30
C ARG A 33 -14.12 -9.52 16.50
N ALA A 34 -13.74 -8.37 17.05
CA ALA A 34 -14.42 -7.77 18.20
C ALA A 34 -15.88 -7.40 17.89
N LEU A 35 -16.14 -6.82 16.71
CA LEU A 35 -17.50 -6.48 16.28
C LEU A 35 -18.37 -7.73 16.09
N GLN A 36 -17.80 -8.80 15.54
CA GLN A 36 -18.51 -10.07 15.37
C GLN A 36 -18.79 -10.75 16.70
N GLU A 37 -17.81 -10.82 17.61
CA GLU A 37 -17.97 -11.37 18.97
C GLU A 37 -18.99 -10.57 19.80
N ALA A 38 -19.06 -9.25 19.60
CA ALA A 38 -20.04 -8.38 20.24
C ALA A 38 -21.44 -8.43 19.60
N GLY A 39 -21.62 -9.17 18.49
CA GLY A 39 -22.91 -9.29 17.81
C GLY A 39 -23.40 -7.97 17.17
N VAL A 40 -22.48 -7.07 16.79
CA VAL A 40 -22.84 -5.80 16.15
C VAL A 40 -23.47 -6.10 14.77
N LYS A 41 -24.70 -5.67 14.59
CA LYS A 41 -25.39 -5.74 13.30
C LYS A 41 -24.75 -4.75 12.32
N ILE A 42 -24.23 -5.27 11.22
CA ILE A 42 -23.59 -4.53 10.13
C ILE A 42 -24.36 -4.84 8.85
N ASP A 43 -24.91 -3.82 8.20
CA ASP A 43 -25.70 -3.97 6.99
C ASP A 43 -24.86 -3.72 5.72
N ILE A 44 -23.87 -2.82 5.82
CA ILE A 44 -23.00 -2.42 4.71
C ILE A 44 -21.55 -2.56 5.15
N VAL A 45 -20.71 -3.14 4.29
CA VAL A 45 -19.26 -3.13 4.44
C VAL A 45 -18.63 -2.37 3.29
N GLY A 46 -17.70 -1.49 3.62
CA GLY A 46 -17.03 -0.63 2.67
C GLY A 46 -15.52 -0.72 2.79
N GLY A 47 -14.80 -0.60 1.69
CA GLY A 47 -13.35 -0.68 1.73
C GLY A 47 -12.63 0.14 0.66
N ARG A 48 -11.49 0.71 1.06
CA ARG A 48 -10.50 1.29 0.16
C ARG A 48 -9.11 0.79 0.56
N GLY A 49 -8.16 0.79 -0.37
CA GLY A 49 -6.81 0.30 -0.09
C GLY A 49 -6.81 -1.17 0.32
N ILE A 50 -6.04 -1.51 1.36
CA ILE A 50 -6.09 -2.85 1.97
C ILE A 50 -7.45 -3.16 2.62
N GLY A 51 -8.21 -2.13 3.00
CA GLY A 51 -9.56 -2.29 3.53
C GLY A 51 -10.56 -2.87 2.53
N ALA A 52 -10.29 -2.76 1.22
CA ALA A 52 -11.08 -3.47 0.21
C ALA A 52 -11.05 -4.99 0.40
N MET A 53 -9.90 -5.55 0.80
CA MET A 53 -9.78 -6.97 1.09
C MET A 53 -10.64 -7.38 2.30
N ALA A 54 -10.60 -6.59 3.38
CA ALA A 54 -11.42 -6.82 4.56
C ALA A 54 -12.93 -6.71 4.25
N ALA A 55 -13.33 -5.71 3.46
CA ALA A 55 -14.72 -5.53 3.04
C ALA A 55 -15.22 -6.69 2.15
N VAL A 56 -14.40 -7.13 1.18
CA VAL A 56 -14.72 -8.28 0.32
C VAL A 56 -14.92 -9.55 1.15
N LEU A 57 -14.04 -9.84 2.10
CA LEU A 57 -14.23 -11.00 2.97
C LEU A 57 -15.46 -10.85 3.87
N ALA A 58 -15.66 -9.68 4.48
CA ALA A 58 -16.77 -9.45 5.38
C ALA A 58 -18.14 -9.47 4.69
N ALA A 59 -18.23 -9.12 3.40
CA ALA A 59 -19.49 -9.10 2.67
C ALA A 59 -20.13 -10.48 2.50
N VAL A 60 -19.32 -11.54 2.47
CA VAL A 60 -19.76 -12.94 2.26
C VAL A 60 -19.53 -13.80 3.51
N ASP A 61 -19.58 -13.19 4.69
CA ASP A 61 -19.33 -13.79 6.00
C ASP A 61 -17.95 -14.48 6.18
N GLY A 62 -16.99 -14.18 5.31
CA GLY A 62 -15.63 -14.69 5.36
C GLY A 62 -14.68 -13.91 6.28
N GLY A 63 -15.20 -13.05 7.15
CA GLY A 63 -14.40 -12.15 7.99
C GLY A 63 -13.33 -12.90 8.80
N ALA A 64 -13.64 -14.10 9.29
CA ALA A 64 -12.73 -14.94 10.06
C ALA A 64 -11.42 -15.28 9.34
N GLN A 65 -11.44 -15.32 8.00
CA GLN A 65 -10.23 -15.50 7.19
C GLN A 65 -9.19 -14.40 7.40
N LEU A 66 -9.53 -13.26 8.02
CA LEU A 66 -8.56 -12.23 8.39
C LEU A 66 -7.67 -12.65 9.58
N TRP A 67 -8.20 -13.33 10.60
CA TRP A 67 -7.47 -13.63 11.85
C TRP A 67 -7.27 -15.11 12.16
N GLU A 68 -7.92 -16.02 11.46
CA GLU A 68 -7.75 -17.46 11.65
C GLU A 68 -6.32 -17.91 11.32
N THR A 69 -5.90 -19.03 11.90
CA THR A 69 -4.62 -19.67 11.57
C THR A 69 -4.60 -20.08 10.08
N GLY A 70 -3.61 -19.58 9.32
CA GLY A 70 -3.56 -19.76 7.87
C GLY A 70 -4.46 -18.81 7.07
N GLY A 71 -5.17 -17.91 7.75
CA GLY A 71 -5.88 -16.78 7.17
C GLY A 71 -4.94 -15.73 6.59
N PHE A 72 -5.52 -14.68 5.98
CA PHE A 72 -4.80 -13.64 5.26
C PHE A 72 -3.64 -13.05 6.06
N TRP A 73 -3.90 -12.57 7.30
CA TRP A 73 -2.89 -11.92 8.14
C TRP A 73 -1.95 -12.87 8.88
N ARG A 74 -2.28 -14.16 8.96
CA ARG A 74 -1.49 -15.18 9.69
C ARG A 74 -0.76 -16.14 8.76
N SER A 75 -0.45 -15.68 7.55
CA SER A 75 0.23 -16.47 6.52
C SER A 75 1.66 -15.99 6.30
N GLN A 76 2.55 -16.89 5.87
CA GLN A 76 3.96 -16.58 5.58
C GLN A 76 4.19 -15.50 4.50
N PRO A 77 3.40 -15.41 3.41
CA PRO A 77 3.61 -14.39 2.37
C PRO A 77 3.52 -12.93 2.85
N ILE A 78 3.05 -12.69 4.08
CA ILE A 78 2.74 -11.35 4.56
C ILE A 78 3.94 -10.41 4.65
N LEU A 79 5.12 -10.95 4.93
CA LEU A 79 6.36 -10.19 5.04
C LEU A 79 6.87 -9.71 3.67
N GLU A 80 6.31 -10.24 2.58
CA GLU A 80 6.76 -10.01 1.23
C GLU A 80 5.68 -9.39 0.32
N LEU A 81 4.52 -8.99 0.84
CA LEU A 81 3.41 -8.49 -0.01
C LEU A 81 3.82 -7.32 -0.93
N TYR A 82 4.68 -6.44 -0.42
CA TYR A 82 5.19 -5.27 -1.13
C TYR A 82 6.72 -5.31 -1.18
N ARG A 83 7.27 -5.76 -2.31
CA ARG A 83 8.72 -5.87 -2.49
C ARG A 83 9.25 -4.76 -3.36
N TRP A 84 10.43 -4.27 -3.00
CA TRP A 84 11.22 -3.45 -3.91
C TRP A 84 11.62 -4.26 -5.14
N ARG A 85 11.42 -3.68 -6.31
CA ARG A 85 11.92 -4.26 -7.57
C ARG A 85 13.44 -4.27 -7.59
N TRP A 86 14.00 -5.19 -8.36
CA TRP A 86 15.44 -5.44 -8.39
C TRP A 86 16.32 -4.20 -8.69
N PRO A 87 15.96 -3.25 -9.60
CA PRO A 87 16.84 -2.12 -9.89
C PRO A 87 16.98 -1.23 -8.65
N PHE A 88 15.87 -1.03 -7.92
CA PHE A 88 15.85 -0.22 -6.71
C PHE A 88 16.54 -0.92 -5.52
N ARG A 89 16.41 -2.25 -5.42
CA ARG A 89 17.16 -3.04 -4.42
C ARG A 89 18.67 -2.89 -4.61
N LEU A 90 19.14 -2.98 -5.87
CA LEU A 90 20.54 -2.83 -6.21
C LEU A 90 21.00 -1.38 -6.02
N LEU A 91 20.21 -0.41 -6.48
CA LEU A 91 20.51 1.02 -6.33
C LEU A 91 20.65 1.42 -4.85
N ARG A 92 19.83 0.87 -3.96
CA ARG A 92 19.95 1.09 -2.51
C ARG A 92 21.32 0.64 -1.98
N TRP A 93 21.81 -0.52 -2.40
CA TRP A 93 23.11 -1.02 -1.97
C TRP A 93 24.26 -0.22 -2.59
N LEU A 94 24.15 0.18 -3.85
CA LEU A 94 25.14 1.04 -4.51
C LEU A 94 25.21 2.42 -3.85
N ALA A 95 24.06 3.01 -3.50
CA ALA A 95 23.99 4.27 -2.78
C ALA A 95 24.60 4.14 -1.37
N ALA A 96 24.30 3.07 -0.63
CA ALA A 96 24.92 2.80 0.67
C ALA A 96 26.44 2.65 0.57
N GLY A 97 26.92 1.94 -0.46
CA GLY A 97 28.36 1.81 -0.75
C GLY A 97 29.00 3.16 -1.08
N LEU A 98 28.33 4.00 -1.87
CA LEU A 98 28.83 5.33 -2.21
C LEU A 98 28.93 6.24 -0.98
N ILE A 99 27.90 6.23 -0.13
CA ILE A 99 27.90 6.96 1.15
C ILE A 99 29.04 6.45 2.04
N ALA A 100 29.23 5.13 2.15
CA ALA A 100 30.31 4.55 2.94
C ALA A 100 31.70 4.97 2.45
N VAL A 101 31.93 4.95 1.13
CA VAL A 101 33.20 5.41 0.53
C VAL A 101 33.44 6.90 0.79
N MET A 102 32.40 7.73 0.65
CA MET A 102 32.48 9.17 0.92
C MET A 102 32.62 9.50 2.42
N ALA A 103 32.22 8.60 3.31
CA ALA A 103 32.37 8.77 4.74
C ALA A 103 33.80 8.46 5.24
N ILE A 104 34.65 7.79 4.44
CA ILE A 104 36.01 7.40 4.86
C ILE A 104 36.83 8.59 5.39
N PRO A 105 36.92 9.75 4.70
CA PRO A 105 37.68 10.89 5.21
C PRO A 105 37.12 11.43 6.54
N ALA A 106 35.79 11.47 6.68
CA ALA A 106 35.15 11.90 7.93
C ALA A 106 35.46 10.93 9.08
N VAL A 107 35.44 9.62 8.83
CA VAL A 107 35.81 8.59 9.81
C VAL A 107 37.27 8.77 10.25
N VAL A 108 38.19 9.08 9.33
CA VAL A 108 39.59 9.36 9.67
C VAL A 108 39.71 10.60 10.56
N ILE A 109 38.99 11.69 10.24
CA ILE A 109 39.01 12.91 11.05
C ILE A 109 38.48 12.63 12.46
N VAL A 110 37.36 11.91 12.57
CA VAL A 110 36.79 11.51 13.86
C VAL A 110 37.75 10.62 14.64
N ALA A 111 38.40 9.66 14.00
CA ALA A 111 39.42 8.83 14.63
C ALA A 111 40.58 9.69 15.17
N GLY A 112 41.05 10.67 14.40
CA GLY A 112 42.06 11.64 14.87
C GLY A 112 41.59 12.45 16.08
N LEU A 113 40.32 12.91 16.07
CA LEU A 113 39.72 13.65 17.18
C LEU A 113 39.62 12.81 18.46
N VAL A 114 39.45 11.48 18.35
CA VAL A 114 39.44 10.54 19.48
C VAL A 114 40.85 10.19 19.95
N VAL A 115 41.79 10.04 19.02
CA VAL A 115 43.20 9.72 19.33
C VAL A 115 43.85 10.86 20.10
N TYR A 116 43.55 12.12 19.77
CA TYR A 116 44.12 13.29 20.44
C TYR A 116 43.91 13.34 21.97
N PRO A 117 42.69 13.26 22.53
CA PRO A 117 42.47 13.29 23.98
C PRO A 117 43.05 12.05 24.67
N ILE A 118 43.02 10.87 24.03
CA ILE A 118 43.63 9.65 24.58
C ILE A 118 45.14 9.84 24.70
N ALA A 119 45.78 10.34 23.65
CA ALA A 119 47.21 10.65 23.65
C ALA A 119 47.57 11.70 24.71
N LEU A 120 46.71 12.70 24.92
CA LEU A 120 46.88 13.73 25.95
C LEU A 120 46.85 13.11 27.37
N VAL A 121 45.87 12.26 27.66
CA VAL A 121 45.77 11.57 28.96
C VAL A 121 46.96 10.64 29.20
N LEU A 122 47.37 9.87 28.19
CA LEU A 122 48.56 9.02 28.25
C LEU A 122 49.86 9.81 28.40
N GLY A 123 49.92 11.02 27.83
CA GLY A 123 51.04 11.95 28.01
C GLY A 123 51.13 12.47 29.44
N MET A 124 49.99 12.77 30.08
CA MET A 124 49.91 13.23 31.46
C MET A 124 50.34 12.17 32.49
N SER A 125 50.27 10.87 32.15
CA SER A 125 50.75 9.78 33.02
C SER A 125 52.28 9.58 33.06
N GLY A 126 53.04 10.32 32.23
CA GLY A 126 54.50 10.24 32.17
C GLY A 126 55.07 9.08 31.34
N LEU A 127 56.22 9.34 30.69
CA LEU A 127 57.03 8.48 29.80
C LEU A 127 56.36 8.03 28.49
N ASP A 128 56.60 8.79 27.40
CA ASP A 128 56.52 8.43 25.97
C ASP A 128 55.30 7.64 25.45
N ALA A 129 54.30 7.35 26.28
CA ALA A 129 53.16 6.50 25.93
C ALA A 129 52.22 7.22 24.97
N GLY A 130 51.93 8.50 25.23
CA GLY A 130 51.16 9.35 24.31
C GLY A 130 51.85 9.52 22.95
N ALA A 131 53.17 9.75 22.95
CA ALA A 131 53.96 9.89 21.72
C ALA A 131 53.99 8.58 20.90
N ARG A 132 54.24 7.43 21.54
CA ARG A 132 54.19 6.11 20.89
C ARG A 132 52.81 5.77 20.32
N PHE A 133 51.75 6.13 21.04
CA PHE A 133 50.37 5.90 20.59
C PHE A 133 50.03 6.73 19.34
N VAL A 134 50.38 8.02 19.34
CA VAL A 134 50.20 8.88 18.15
C VAL A 134 51.07 8.39 16.99
N HIS A 135 52.32 8.00 17.25
CA HIS A 135 53.21 7.47 16.22
C HIS A 135 52.65 6.20 15.58
N SER A 136 52.16 5.25 16.38
CA SER A 136 51.52 4.03 15.88
C SER A 136 50.27 4.31 15.04
N PHE A 137 49.45 5.28 15.45
CA PHE A 137 48.29 5.72 14.67
C PHE A 137 48.69 6.36 13.33
N LEU A 138 49.69 7.26 13.35
CA LEU A 138 50.21 7.90 12.15
C LEU A 138 50.93 6.92 11.21
N ASP A 139 51.68 5.95 11.73
CA ASP A 139 52.31 4.88 10.95
C ASP A 139 51.27 4.02 10.22
N THR A 140 50.10 3.83 10.83
CA THR A 140 48.97 3.12 10.21
C THR A 140 48.28 3.97 9.15
N LEU A 141 48.14 5.28 9.36
CA LEU A 141 47.45 6.19 8.44
C LEU A 141 48.31 6.69 7.27
N THR A 142 49.61 6.91 7.48
CA THR A 142 50.51 7.51 6.49
C THR A 142 50.55 6.73 5.16
N PRO A 143 50.63 5.38 5.16
CA PRO A 143 50.53 4.60 3.92
C PRO A 143 49.18 4.80 3.22
N ALA A 144 48.09 4.91 4.00
CA ALA A 144 46.74 5.09 3.49
C ALA A 144 46.52 6.46 2.83
N PHE A 145 47.24 7.51 3.25
CA PHE A 145 47.20 8.85 2.65
C PHE A 145 48.30 9.11 1.62
N SER A 146 49.11 8.11 1.28
CA SER A 146 50.07 8.24 0.18
C SER A 146 49.36 8.60 -1.13
N PRO A 147 50.02 9.32 -2.08
CA PRO A 147 49.38 9.77 -3.31
C PRO A 147 48.71 8.66 -4.13
N GLY A 148 49.21 7.41 -4.04
CA GLY A 148 48.65 6.24 -4.71
C GLY A 148 47.55 5.48 -3.94
N ALA A 149 47.25 5.87 -2.71
CA ALA A 149 46.31 5.18 -1.82
C ALA A 149 44.93 5.89 -1.78
N LEU A 150 44.40 6.21 -0.59
CA LEU A 150 43.03 6.73 -0.42
C LEU A 150 42.66 7.90 -1.35
N PRO A 151 43.52 8.93 -1.58
CA PRO A 151 43.20 10.04 -2.48
C PRO A 151 42.91 9.60 -3.92
N THR A 152 43.48 8.47 -4.35
CA THR A 152 43.28 7.90 -5.69
C THR A 152 42.19 6.83 -5.69
N TRP A 153 42.13 5.98 -4.67
CA TRP A 153 41.17 4.87 -4.60
C TRP A 153 39.75 5.33 -4.28
N ILE A 154 39.57 6.35 -3.43
CA ILE A 154 38.23 6.86 -3.07
C ILE A 154 37.50 7.39 -4.32
N PRO A 155 38.06 8.30 -5.13
CA PRO A 155 37.40 8.75 -6.35
C PRO A 155 37.15 7.62 -7.36
N ARG A 156 38.09 6.68 -7.50
CA ARG A 156 37.93 5.52 -8.41
C ARG A 156 36.77 4.61 -7.99
N LEU A 157 36.71 4.23 -6.72
CA LEU A 157 35.61 3.42 -6.18
C LEU A 157 34.27 4.16 -6.28
N ALA A 158 34.25 5.44 -5.97
CA ALA A 158 33.07 6.28 -6.13
C ALA A 158 32.58 6.32 -7.58
N SER A 159 33.51 6.48 -8.54
CA SER A 159 33.21 6.51 -9.97
C SER A 159 32.69 5.15 -10.46
N LEU A 160 33.27 4.04 -9.98
CA LEU A 160 32.81 2.69 -10.29
C LEU A 160 31.40 2.43 -9.75
N LEU A 161 31.11 2.81 -8.50
CA LEU A 161 29.78 2.67 -7.90
C LEU A 161 28.74 3.54 -8.62
N ALA A 162 29.11 4.78 -8.98
CA ALA A 162 28.25 5.67 -9.75
C ALA A 162 27.99 5.13 -11.16
N ALA A 163 29.01 4.60 -11.84
CA ALA A 163 28.87 3.96 -13.14
C ALA A 163 27.97 2.72 -13.06
N ALA A 164 28.16 1.86 -12.05
CA ALA A 164 27.31 0.70 -11.81
C ALA A 164 25.84 1.10 -11.55
N ALA A 165 25.62 2.21 -10.83
CA ALA A 165 24.28 2.75 -10.62
C ALA A 165 23.66 3.24 -11.94
N ALA A 166 24.42 3.98 -12.76
CA ALA A 166 23.97 4.42 -14.07
C ALA A 166 23.62 3.24 -15.00
N VAL A 167 24.44 2.18 -15.03
CA VAL A 167 24.14 0.95 -15.79
C VAL A 167 22.89 0.26 -15.25
N THR A 168 22.72 0.18 -13.93
CA THR A 168 21.52 -0.42 -13.31
C THR A 168 20.25 0.33 -13.73
N LEU A 169 20.29 1.67 -13.72
CA LEU A 169 19.17 2.50 -14.18
C LEU A 169 18.90 2.29 -15.68
N ALA A 170 19.95 2.23 -16.51
CA ALA A 170 19.82 2.02 -17.95
C ALA A 170 19.23 0.64 -18.27
N VAL A 171 19.69 -0.44 -17.62
CA VAL A 171 19.15 -1.79 -17.79
C VAL A 171 17.72 -1.87 -17.26
N GLY A 172 17.44 -1.26 -16.11
CA GLY A 172 16.09 -1.17 -15.56
C GLY A 172 15.13 -0.51 -16.55
N ALA A 173 15.54 0.62 -17.13
CA ALA A 173 14.76 1.34 -18.13
C ALA A 173 14.60 0.60 -19.47
N TRP A 174 15.62 -0.13 -19.87
CA TRP A 174 15.55 -0.99 -21.05
C TRP A 174 14.52 -2.12 -20.88
N LEU A 175 14.53 -2.79 -19.72
CA LEU A 175 13.59 -3.88 -19.43
C LEU A 175 12.14 -3.40 -19.31
N THR A 176 11.90 -2.23 -18.71
CA THR A 176 10.56 -1.63 -18.65
C THR A 176 10.08 -1.24 -20.04
N TRP A 177 10.95 -0.66 -20.87
CA TRP A 177 10.65 -0.34 -22.26
C TRP A 177 10.32 -1.58 -23.11
N TRP A 178 11.03 -2.69 -22.93
CA TRP A 178 10.74 -3.95 -23.62
C TRP A 178 9.39 -4.55 -23.21
N ARG A 179 8.98 -4.37 -21.96
CA ARG A 179 7.66 -4.79 -21.46
C ARG A 179 6.54 -3.79 -21.81
N ALA A 180 6.87 -2.68 -22.48
CA ALA A 180 5.98 -1.55 -22.72
C ALA A 180 4.81 -1.75 -23.71
N PRO A 181 4.74 -2.74 -24.64
CA PRO A 181 3.54 -2.89 -25.46
C PRO A 181 2.24 -3.01 -24.64
N LEU A 182 2.34 -3.55 -23.42
CA LEU A 182 1.25 -3.64 -22.44
C LEU A 182 1.22 -2.47 -21.43
N HIS A 183 2.31 -1.70 -21.29
CA HIS A 183 2.51 -0.71 -20.20
C HIS A 183 2.68 0.75 -20.68
N ARG A 184 2.59 1.05 -22.00
CA ARG A 184 2.73 2.42 -22.53
C ARG A 184 1.77 3.43 -21.87
N ARG A 185 0.58 2.98 -21.44
CA ARG A 185 -0.38 3.81 -20.70
C ARG A 185 -0.02 3.95 -19.23
N MET A 186 0.65 2.97 -18.61
CA MET A 186 0.94 2.90 -17.16
C MET A 186 2.00 3.90 -16.69
N ALA A 187 2.74 4.52 -17.61
CA ALA A 187 3.77 5.51 -17.31
C ALA A 187 3.14 6.88 -16.95
N GLY A 188 2.93 7.14 -15.66
CA GLY A 188 2.81 8.51 -15.14
C GLY A 188 4.20 9.13 -14.89
N GLY A 189 4.39 10.42 -15.19
CA GLY A 189 5.62 11.18 -14.94
C GLY A 189 6.85 10.72 -15.74
N ARG A 190 7.58 11.66 -16.38
CA ARG A 190 8.75 11.34 -17.23
C ARG A 190 9.86 10.53 -16.53
N ALA A 191 10.00 10.65 -15.21
CA ALA A 191 11.01 9.93 -14.42
C ALA A 191 10.62 8.45 -14.13
N TRP A 192 9.35 8.20 -13.78
CA TRP A 192 8.86 6.83 -13.54
C TRP A 192 8.58 6.08 -14.85
N ALA A 193 8.35 6.80 -15.95
CA ALA A 193 8.30 6.23 -17.28
C ALA A 193 9.60 5.49 -17.66
N LEU A 194 10.75 5.96 -17.14
CA LEU A 194 12.04 5.31 -17.38
C LEU A 194 12.25 4.14 -16.42
N LEU A 195 12.07 4.30 -15.11
CA LEU A 195 12.45 3.25 -14.13
C LEU A 195 11.34 2.27 -13.77
N GLY A 196 10.10 2.53 -14.18
CA GLY A 196 8.91 1.82 -13.70
C GLY A 196 8.60 2.14 -12.24
N SER A 197 7.53 1.54 -11.71
CA SER A 197 7.21 1.65 -10.28
C SER A 197 8.25 0.93 -9.39
N PRO A 198 8.61 1.50 -8.22
CA PRO A 198 9.62 0.93 -7.33
C PRO A 198 9.16 -0.31 -6.57
N ILE A 199 7.87 -0.42 -6.27
CA ILE A 199 7.28 -1.49 -5.47
C ILE A 199 6.42 -2.39 -6.35
N ASP A 200 6.55 -3.69 -6.13
CA ASP A 200 5.72 -4.71 -6.76
C ASP A 200 4.61 -5.16 -5.80
N ALA A 201 3.36 -5.01 -6.23
CA ALA A 201 2.16 -5.44 -5.50
C ALA A 201 1.62 -6.80 -5.98
N THR A 202 2.28 -7.46 -6.94
CA THR A 202 1.81 -8.71 -7.55
C THR A 202 1.53 -9.79 -6.50
N LEU A 203 2.42 -9.94 -5.50
CA LEU A 203 2.22 -10.92 -4.43
C LEU A 203 1.04 -10.56 -3.52
N ALA A 204 0.86 -9.27 -3.20
CA ALA A 204 -0.31 -8.80 -2.44
C ALA A 204 -1.62 -9.15 -3.15
N ILE A 205 -1.68 -8.88 -4.46
CA ILE A 205 -2.85 -9.13 -5.29
C ILE A 205 -3.12 -10.64 -5.41
N GLN A 206 -2.09 -11.44 -5.68
CA GLN A 206 -2.21 -12.89 -5.75
C GLN A 206 -2.70 -13.49 -4.43
N HIS A 207 -2.07 -13.11 -3.31
CA HIS A 207 -2.46 -13.59 -1.98
C HIS A 207 -3.90 -13.22 -1.61
N ALA A 208 -4.33 -12.00 -1.95
CA ALA A 208 -5.72 -11.57 -1.75
C ALA A 208 -6.70 -12.37 -2.61
N THR A 209 -6.39 -12.52 -3.89
CA THR A 209 -7.19 -13.29 -4.87
C THR A 209 -7.32 -14.76 -4.45
N ASP A 210 -6.21 -15.38 -4.04
CA ASP A 210 -6.19 -16.78 -3.57
C ASP A 210 -6.96 -16.96 -2.27
N THR A 211 -6.94 -15.96 -1.38
CA THR A 211 -7.72 -15.98 -0.14
C THR A 211 -9.22 -15.91 -0.43
N VAL A 212 -9.64 -15.00 -1.30
CA VAL A 212 -11.05 -14.92 -1.75
C VAL A 212 -11.47 -16.22 -2.44
N TRP A 213 -10.61 -16.78 -3.31
CA TRP A 213 -10.91 -18.05 -3.98
C TRP A 213 -11.03 -19.22 -3.00
N ARG A 214 -10.16 -19.28 -1.98
CA ARG A 214 -10.22 -20.32 -0.94
C ARG A 214 -11.55 -20.27 -0.18
N LEU A 215 -12.06 -19.08 0.08
CA LEU A 215 -13.38 -18.90 0.68
C LEU A 215 -14.49 -19.42 -0.25
N LEU A 216 -14.47 -19.02 -1.52
CA LEU A 216 -15.52 -19.39 -2.48
C LEU A 216 -15.57 -20.88 -2.81
N LYS A 217 -14.41 -21.54 -2.93
CA LYS A 217 -14.36 -22.98 -3.26
C LYS A 217 -14.58 -23.89 -2.06
N GLY A 218 -14.50 -23.33 -0.84
CA GLY A 218 -14.48 -24.10 0.41
C GLY A 218 -13.39 -25.19 0.39
N GLY A 219 -13.80 -26.45 0.63
CA GLY A 219 -12.91 -27.61 0.63
C GLY A 219 -12.58 -28.20 -0.76
N ALA A 220 -13.13 -27.65 -1.85
CA ALA A 220 -12.95 -28.24 -3.17
C ALA A 220 -11.53 -28.03 -3.72
N ALA A 221 -10.92 -29.10 -4.24
CA ALA A 221 -9.60 -29.08 -4.86
C ALA A 221 -9.65 -28.55 -6.31
N ILE A 222 -10.16 -27.32 -6.49
CA ILE A 222 -10.29 -26.67 -7.80
C ILE A 222 -9.21 -25.58 -7.93
N ARG A 223 -8.60 -25.49 -9.13
CA ARG A 223 -7.61 -24.47 -9.49
C ARG A 223 -8.23 -23.06 -9.40
N THR A 224 -7.41 -22.07 -8.97
CA THR A 224 -7.82 -20.66 -8.97
C THR A 224 -8.23 -20.23 -10.39
N PRO A 225 -9.46 -19.71 -10.58
CA PRO A 225 -9.94 -19.24 -11.87
C PRO A 225 -9.25 -17.93 -12.28
N ASP A 226 -9.48 -17.49 -13.52
CA ASP A 226 -9.06 -16.16 -13.95
C ASP A 226 -9.83 -15.06 -13.18
N ALA A 227 -9.27 -13.85 -13.15
CA ALA A 227 -9.82 -12.71 -12.40
C ALA A 227 -11.28 -12.40 -12.75
N LYS A 228 -11.66 -12.51 -14.03
CA LYS A 228 -13.04 -12.26 -14.48
C LYS A 228 -14.02 -13.32 -13.95
N ASP A 229 -13.62 -14.58 -13.98
CA ASP A 229 -14.43 -15.70 -13.52
C ASP A 229 -14.56 -15.69 -11.99
N LEU A 230 -13.47 -15.36 -11.28
CA LEU A 230 -13.51 -15.16 -9.83
C LEU A 230 -14.50 -14.07 -9.46
N SER A 231 -14.43 -12.93 -10.17
CA SER A 231 -15.29 -11.78 -9.92
C SER A 231 -16.77 -12.11 -10.13
N ARG A 232 -17.09 -12.81 -11.22
CA ARG A 232 -18.47 -13.26 -11.52
C ARG A 232 -19.01 -14.16 -10.42
N ARG A 233 -18.26 -15.22 -10.05
CA ARG A 233 -18.68 -16.15 -8.99
C ARG A 233 -18.87 -15.46 -7.65
N TYR A 234 -17.99 -14.51 -7.32
CA TYR A 234 -18.12 -13.70 -6.12
C TYR A 234 -19.38 -12.84 -6.15
N ALA A 235 -19.60 -12.12 -7.25
CA ALA A 235 -20.76 -11.24 -7.42
C ALA A 235 -22.09 -12.02 -7.40
N GLU A 236 -22.13 -13.20 -8.05
CA GLU A 236 -23.26 -14.12 -8.02
C GLU A 236 -23.55 -14.60 -6.59
N LEU A 237 -22.54 -15.12 -5.89
CA LEU A 237 -22.69 -15.57 -4.50
C LEU A 237 -23.23 -14.45 -3.60
N LEU A 238 -22.65 -13.26 -3.70
CA LEU A 238 -23.07 -12.15 -2.86
C LEU A 238 -24.49 -11.67 -3.23
N ALA A 239 -24.82 -11.58 -4.53
CA ALA A 239 -26.14 -11.15 -4.98
C ALA A 239 -27.26 -12.11 -4.56
N GLU A 240 -27.03 -13.43 -4.67
CA GLU A 240 -28.02 -14.46 -4.31
C GLU A 240 -28.32 -14.50 -2.82
N ASN A 241 -27.34 -14.11 -1.99
CA ASN A 241 -27.44 -14.20 -0.53
C ASN A 241 -27.61 -12.83 0.15
N LEU A 242 -27.73 -11.73 -0.60
CA LEU A 242 -27.98 -10.42 -0.03
C LEU A 242 -29.24 -10.40 0.85
N GLY A 243 -29.07 -9.96 2.10
CA GLY A 243 -30.14 -9.93 3.10
C GLY A 243 -30.30 -11.21 3.92
N GLN A 244 -29.55 -12.27 3.60
CA GLN A 244 -29.40 -13.41 4.50
C GLN A 244 -28.43 -13.07 5.66
N PRO A 245 -28.57 -13.71 6.83
CA PRO A 245 -27.61 -13.54 7.92
C PRO A 245 -26.17 -13.82 7.47
N GLY A 246 -25.23 -12.95 7.84
CA GLY A 246 -23.82 -13.05 7.47
C GLY A 246 -23.44 -12.35 6.15
N PHE A 247 -24.39 -12.16 5.23
CA PHE A 247 -24.15 -11.46 3.97
C PHE A 247 -24.49 -9.97 4.10
N ARG A 248 -23.57 -9.13 3.63
CA ARG A 248 -23.61 -7.68 3.83
C ARG A 248 -23.44 -6.98 2.49
N GLU A 249 -24.05 -5.83 2.33
CA GLU A 249 -23.88 -5.03 1.10
C GLU A 249 -22.44 -4.54 1.00
N LEU A 250 -21.91 -4.46 -0.23
CA LEU A 250 -20.51 -4.15 -0.48
C LEU A 250 -20.35 -2.80 -1.18
N LEU A 251 -19.41 -1.99 -0.71
CA LEU A 251 -18.94 -0.78 -1.38
C LEU A 251 -17.41 -0.77 -1.46
N LEU A 252 -16.87 -0.62 -2.66
CA LEU A 252 -15.43 -0.53 -2.92
C LEU A 252 -15.14 0.77 -3.65
N VAL A 253 -14.10 1.47 -3.23
CA VAL A 253 -13.68 2.72 -3.87
C VAL A 253 -12.23 2.65 -4.30
N VAL A 254 -11.99 3.00 -5.56
CA VAL A 254 -10.66 3.12 -6.17
C VAL A 254 -10.57 4.43 -6.94
N HIS A 255 -9.36 4.93 -7.16
CA HIS A 255 -9.13 6.16 -7.90
C HIS A 255 -8.72 5.86 -9.34
N ASP A 256 -9.39 6.52 -10.28
CA ASP A 256 -9.07 6.51 -11.69
C ASP A 256 -8.12 7.64 -12.03
N MET A 257 -6.90 7.28 -12.42
CA MET A 257 -5.85 8.23 -12.80
C MET A 257 -6.08 8.88 -14.16
N ASP A 258 -6.88 8.27 -15.03
CA ASP A 258 -7.15 8.77 -16.39
C ASP A 258 -8.32 9.74 -16.39
N ALA A 259 -9.41 9.41 -15.69
CA ALA A 259 -10.57 10.30 -15.55
C ALA A 259 -10.49 11.25 -14.34
N HIS A 260 -9.42 11.17 -13.54
CA HIS A 260 -9.17 11.97 -12.33
C HIS A 260 -10.34 11.98 -11.33
N ARG A 261 -10.95 10.82 -11.12
CA ARG A 261 -12.13 10.67 -10.24
C ARG A 261 -12.09 9.37 -9.47
N ASP A 262 -12.85 9.34 -8.39
CA ASP A 262 -13.02 8.12 -7.61
C ASP A 262 -14.14 7.30 -8.25
N LEU A 263 -13.89 6.03 -8.49
CA LEU A 263 -14.85 5.05 -8.98
C LEU A 263 -15.34 4.20 -7.80
N VAL A 264 -16.64 3.94 -7.80
CA VAL A 264 -17.37 3.23 -6.76
C VAL A 264 -17.93 1.97 -7.39
N PHE A 265 -17.55 0.83 -6.84
CA PHE A 265 -18.08 -0.47 -7.23
C PHE A 265 -18.86 -1.02 -6.06
N GLY A 266 -20.12 -1.38 -6.27
CA GLY A 266 -20.93 -1.85 -5.15
C GLY A 266 -21.96 -2.89 -5.52
N LEU A 267 -22.38 -3.63 -4.49
CA LEU A 267 -23.45 -4.59 -4.54
C LEU A 267 -24.38 -4.27 -3.36
N VAL A 268 -25.43 -3.50 -3.67
CA VAL A 268 -26.32 -2.83 -2.72
C VAL A 268 -27.75 -3.26 -3.01
N ARG A 269 -28.58 -3.41 -1.98
CA ARG A 269 -29.99 -3.80 -2.15
C ARG A 269 -30.89 -2.63 -2.53
N ASP A 270 -32.06 -2.95 -3.09
CA ASP A 270 -33.13 -1.96 -3.25
C ASP A 270 -33.65 -1.47 -1.88
N PRO A 271 -34.13 -0.21 -1.78
CA PRO A 271 -34.31 0.76 -2.85
C PRO A 271 -33.06 1.57 -3.25
N PHE A 272 -31.96 1.43 -2.50
CA PHE A 272 -30.78 2.29 -2.63
C PHE A 272 -29.99 2.03 -3.91
N ARG A 273 -30.03 0.78 -4.39
CA ARG A 273 -29.39 0.37 -5.65
C ARG A 273 -29.67 1.31 -6.81
N LYS A 274 -30.94 1.65 -7.06
CA LYS A 274 -31.34 2.52 -8.20
C LYS A 274 -30.85 3.95 -8.07
N ALA A 275 -30.73 4.45 -6.84
CA ALA A 275 -30.22 5.79 -6.56
C ALA A 275 -28.69 5.85 -6.77
N LEU A 276 -27.98 4.81 -6.35
CA LEU A 276 -26.52 4.71 -6.51
C LEU A 276 -26.10 4.39 -7.94
N PHE A 277 -26.79 3.45 -8.58
CA PHE A 277 -26.42 2.86 -9.85
C PHE A 277 -27.51 3.12 -10.90
N PRO A 278 -27.40 4.23 -11.65
CA PRO A 278 -28.36 4.55 -12.69
C PRO A 278 -28.37 3.49 -13.81
N PRO A 279 -29.54 3.16 -14.37
CA PRO A 279 -29.67 2.12 -15.38
C PRO A 279 -28.95 2.48 -16.70
N PRO A 280 -28.63 1.48 -17.53
CA PRO A 280 -28.10 1.70 -18.88
C PRO A 280 -29.03 2.61 -19.68
N GLY A 281 -28.47 3.63 -20.35
CA GLY A 281 -29.22 4.60 -21.16
C GLY A 281 -29.65 5.89 -20.45
N GLY A 282 -29.52 5.96 -19.11
CA GLY A 282 -29.77 7.20 -18.37
C GLY A 282 -28.72 8.30 -18.62
N VAL A 283 -29.10 9.56 -18.40
CA VAL A 283 -28.27 10.78 -18.59
C VAL A 283 -27.44 11.15 -17.33
N SER A 284 -27.41 10.28 -16.31
CA SER A 284 -26.76 10.59 -15.05
C SER A 284 -25.23 10.59 -15.15
N SER A 285 -24.59 11.63 -14.61
CA SER A 285 -23.13 11.72 -14.46
C SER A 285 -22.56 10.61 -13.57
N ARG A 286 -23.37 10.03 -12.68
CA ARG A 286 -22.99 8.86 -11.87
C ARG A 286 -22.58 7.65 -12.71
N ARG A 287 -23.02 7.54 -13.97
CA ARG A 287 -22.62 6.42 -14.85
C ARG A 287 -21.11 6.36 -15.14
N ALA A 288 -20.42 7.48 -14.98
CA ALA A 288 -18.98 7.56 -15.14
C ALA A 288 -18.23 7.01 -13.91
N GLU A 289 -18.86 7.00 -12.74
CA GLU A 289 -18.19 6.74 -11.45
C GLU A 289 -18.77 5.57 -10.67
N ALA A 290 -20.05 5.25 -10.81
CA ALA A 290 -20.74 4.24 -10.03
C ALA A 290 -21.04 3.00 -10.88
N HIS A 291 -20.54 1.86 -10.42
CA HIS A 291 -20.58 0.59 -11.11
C HIS A 291 -21.27 -0.48 -10.25
N ASP A 292 -22.37 -1.02 -10.76
CA ASP A 292 -23.15 -2.05 -10.08
C ASP A 292 -22.53 -3.44 -10.31
N LEU A 293 -22.00 -4.03 -9.25
CA LEU A 293 -21.42 -5.38 -9.30
C LEU A 293 -22.49 -6.46 -9.49
N SER A 294 -23.77 -6.18 -9.27
CA SER A 294 -24.85 -7.14 -9.55
C SER A 294 -25.26 -7.17 -11.02
N SER A 295 -24.90 -6.17 -11.83
CA SER A 295 -25.25 -6.14 -13.26
C SER A 295 -24.25 -5.38 -14.12
N GLY A 296 -23.83 -5.95 -15.25
CA GLY A 296 -22.92 -5.30 -16.21
C GLY A 296 -21.46 -5.21 -15.77
N THR A 297 -21.16 -5.08 -14.47
CA THR A 297 -19.79 -5.02 -13.93
C THR A 297 -19.43 -6.16 -12.97
N GLN A 298 -20.15 -7.28 -13.02
CA GLN A 298 -19.89 -8.50 -12.23
C GLN A 298 -18.44 -9.03 -12.39
N ALA A 299 -17.78 -8.73 -13.51
CA ALA A 299 -16.42 -9.19 -13.79
C ALA A 299 -15.30 -8.33 -13.15
N PHE A 300 -15.63 -7.32 -12.33
CA PHE A 300 -14.66 -6.31 -11.88
C PHE A 300 -14.11 -6.51 -10.47
N THR A 301 -14.72 -7.31 -9.59
CA THR A 301 -14.32 -7.39 -8.17
C THR A 301 -12.83 -7.66 -7.96
N ALA A 302 -12.25 -8.62 -8.68
CA ALA A 302 -10.82 -8.94 -8.60
C ALA A 302 -9.93 -7.81 -9.15
N ASP A 303 -10.37 -7.12 -10.21
CA ASP A 303 -9.67 -5.96 -10.77
C ASP A 303 -9.70 -4.77 -9.82
N VAL A 304 -10.85 -4.51 -9.18
CA VAL A 304 -11.03 -3.45 -8.20
C VAL A 304 -10.21 -3.75 -6.95
N LEU A 305 -10.21 -5.00 -6.48
CA LEU A 305 -9.36 -5.43 -5.37
C LEU A 305 -7.88 -5.25 -5.72
N ALA A 306 -7.47 -5.63 -6.94
CA ALA A 306 -6.10 -5.43 -7.40
C ALA A 306 -5.72 -3.95 -7.45
N ALA A 307 -6.61 -3.09 -7.95
CA ALA A 307 -6.43 -1.64 -7.98
C ALA A 307 -6.32 -1.05 -6.56
N ALA A 308 -7.16 -1.49 -5.63
CA ALA A 308 -7.12 -1.06 -4.24
C ALA A 308 -5.83 -1.50 -3.53
N LEU A 309 -5.19 -2.60 -3.95
CA LEU A 309 -3.91 -3.04 -3.41
C LEU A 309 -2.70 -2.37 -4.08
N SER A 310 -2.90 -1.67 -5.21
CA SER A 310 -1.87 -0.87 -5.87
C SER A 310 -1.68 0.48 -5.16
N LEU A 311 -0.53 0.61 -4.49
CA LEU A 311 -0.17 1.82 -3.75
C LEU A 311 0.08 3.02 -4.68
N PRO A 312 -0.55 4.18 -4.45
CA PRO A 312 -0.43 5.33 -5.33
C PRO A 312 1.01 5.83 -5.40
N GLY A 313 1.49 6.07 -6.63
CA GLY A 313 2.81 6.65 -6.90
C GLY A 313 4.01 5.70 -6.75
N VAL A 314 3.84 4.53 -6.14
CA VAL A 314 4.93 3.57 -5.89
C VAL A 314 4.71 2.18 -6.46
N CYS A 315 3.47 1.80 -6.78
CA CYS A 315 3.13 0.58 -7.51
C CYS A 315 2.63 0.93 -8.92
N ASP A 316 2.69 -0.05 -9.81
CA ASP A 316 2.04 0.07 -11.11
C ASP A 316 0.50 0.09 -10.93
N PRO A 317 -0.21 0.98 -11.65
CA PRO A 317 -1.67 1.02 -11.61
C PRO A 317 -2.27 -0.24 -12.23
N ARG A 318 -3.43 -0.67 -11.74
CA ARG A 318 -4.19 -1.75 -12.37
C ARG A 318 -4.83 -1.21 -13.65
N LEU A 319 -4.52 -1.83 -14.78
CA LEU A 319 -5.23 -1.55 -16.03
C LEU A 319 -6.56 -2.29 -16.03
N VAL A 320 -7.65 -1.54 -16.21
CA VAL A 320 -9.00 -2.07 -16.26
C VAL A 320 -9.64 -1.64 -17.57
N GLN A 321 -10.09 -2.61 -18.36
CA GLN A 321 -10.79 -2.38 -19.60
C GLN A 321 -12.30 -2.41 -19.36
N PHE A 322 -12.96 -1.31 -19.68
CA PHE A 322 -14.41 -1.23 -19.61
C PHE A 322 -15.07 -1.90 -20.82
N ALA A 323 -16.34 -2.28 -20.68
CA ALA A 323 -17.08 -2.91 -21.77
C ALA A 323 -17.41 -1.89 -22.88
N PRO A 324 -17.48 -2.29 -24.17
CA PRO A 324 -17.81 -1.39 -25.28
C PRO A 324 -19.18 -0.68 -25.17
N ASP A 325 -20.12 -1.31 -24.47
CA ASP A 325 -21.48 -0.84 -24.20
C ASP A 325 -21.61 -0.04 -22.87
N SER A 326 -20.53 0.04 -22.10
CA SER A 326 -20.47 0.86 -20.87
C SER A 326 -20.35 2.36 -21.17
N TYR A 327 -20.40 3.20 -20.13
CA TYR A 327 -20.20 4.64 -20.26
C TYR A 327 -18.85 4.98 -20.92
N TRP A 328 -17.79 4.24 -20.56
CA TRP A 328 -16.43 4.42 -21.05
C TRP A 328 -16.13 3.69 -22.37
N ARG A 329 -17.12 3.07 -23.02
CA ARG A 329 -17.06 2.58 -24.41
C ARG A 329 -15.81 1.78 -24.82
N GLY A 330 -15.37 0.86 -23.97
CA GLY A 330 -14.20 0.02 -24.28
C GLY A 330 -12.85 0.61 -23.86
N GLU A 331 -12.83 1.81 -23.27
CA GLU A 331 -11.61 2.44 -22.80
C GLU A 331 -10.91 1.59 -21.71
N THR A 332 -9.59 1.71 -21.66
CA THR A 332 -8.75 1.07 -20.65
C THR A 332 -8.16 2.13 -19.75
N HIS A 333 -8.51 2.08 -18.47
CA HIS A 333 -8.17 3.07 -17.46
C HIS A 333 -7.18 2.51 -16.44
N ARG A 334 -6.45 3.41 -15.79
CA ARG A 334 -5.46 3.14 -14.73
C ARG A 334 -6.08 3.40 -13.37
N LEU A 335 -6.31 2.32 -12.64
CA LEU A 335 -6.91 2.37 -11.32
C LEU A 335 -5.88 2.10 -10.21
N VAL A 336 -5.96 2.86 -9.13
CA VAL A 336 -5.08 2.74 -7.94
C VAL A 336 -5.88 3.04 -6.67
N ASP A 337 -5.30 2.74 -5.52
CA ASP A 337 -5.78 3.29 -4.25
C ASP A 337 -5.46 4.79 -4.12
N ARG A 338 -6.25 5.49 -3.30
CA ARG A 338 -5.99 6.87 -2.88
C ARG A 338 -6.53 7.07 -1.46
N PRO A 339 -5.73 7.58 -0.51
CA PRO A 339 -6.19 7.80 0.87
C PRO A 339 -7.44 8.69 0.99
N ALA A 340 -7.58 9.69 0.09
CA ALA A 340 -8.73 10.59 0.07
C ALA A 340 -10.06 9.91 -0.29
N CYS A 341 -10.04 8.68 -0.81
CA CYS A 341 -11.25 7.92 -1.14
C CYS A 341 -12.13 7.59 0.07
N LEU A 342 -11.63 7.74 1.31
CA LEU A 342 -12.45 7.55 2.51
C LEU A 342 -13.65 8.52 2.53
N ALA A 343 -13.46 9.78 2.15
CA ALA A 343 -14.56 10.75 2.09
C ALA A 343 -15.65 10.27 1.12
N ARG A 344 -15.23 9.81 -0.06
CA ARG A 344 -16.16 9.24 -1.04
C ARG A 344 -16.85 7.97 -0.53
N LEU A 345 -16.13 7.09 0.15
CA LEU A 345 -16.70 5.88 0.72
C LEU A 345 -17.78 6.18 1.79
N ILE A 346 -17.58 7.23 2.60
CA ILE A 346 -18.58 7.70 3.57
C ILE A 346 -19.81 8.26 2.85
N GLU A 347 -19.62 9.09 1.81
CA GLU A 347 -20.72 9.62 1.00
C GLU A 347 -21.57 8.49 0.38
N GLU A 348 -20.93 7.46 -0.14
CA GLU A 348 -21.63 6.34 -0.78
C GLU A 348 -22.27 5.39 0.24
N ALA A 349 -21.69 5.24 1.42
CA ALA A 349 -22.35 4.55 2.52
C ALA A 349 -23.64 5.28 2.95
N ALA A 350 -23.57 6.61 3.06
CA ALA A 350 -24.75 7.43 3.34
C ALA A 350 -25.78 7.36 2.21
N ALA A 351 -25.35 7.42 0.95
CA ALA A 351 -26.23 7.25 -0.22
C ALA A 351 -26.84 5.83 -0.28
N ALA A 352 -26.13 4.83 0.25
CA ALA A 352 -26.63 3.48 0.44
C ALA A 352 -27.59 3.36 1.62
N GLY A 353 -27.88 4.44 2.35
CA GLY A 353 -28.84 4.47 3.45
C GLY A 353 -28.25 4.15 4.81
N ALA A 354 -26.92 4.20 4.98
CA ALA A 354 -26.31 4.09 6.29
C ALA A 354 -26.68 5.30 7.16
N GLU A 355 -27.18 5.02 8.37
CA GLU A 355 -27.47 6.04 9.39
C GLU A 355 -26.37 6.09 10.45
N GLN A 356 -25.57 5.02 10.54
CA GLN A 356 -24.42 4.93 11.42
C GLN A 356 -23.22 4.41 10.63
N VAL A 357 -22.04 4.97 10.93
CA VAL A 357 -20.80 4.60 10.27
C VAL A 357 -19.74 4.29 11.33
N VAL A 358 -19.20 3.08 11.27
CA VAL A 358 -18.04 2.65 12.05
C VAL A 358 -16.84 2.64 11.10
N ILE A 359 -15.84 3.47 11.37
CA ILE A 359 -14.63 3.56 10.57
C ILE A 359 -13.51 2.82 11.29
N VAL A 360 -12.89 1.85 10.62
CA VAL A 360 -11.74 1.12 11.12
C VAL A 360 -10.49 1.63 10.40
N ALA A 361 -9.62 2.32 11.15
CA ALA A 361 -8.37 2.87 10.67
C ALA A 361 -7.22 2.47 11.61
N ALA A 362 -6.03 2.27 11.04
CA ALA A 362 -4.80 2.05 11.80
C ALA A 362 -4.19 3.39 12.23
N THR A 363 -4.91 4.15 13.04
CA THR A 363 -4.41 5.42 13.60
C THR A 363 -4.01 5.21 15.05
N PRO A 364 -2.76 5.52 15.45
CA PRO A 364 -2.39 5.50 16.86
C PRO A 364 -3.19 6.57 17.63
N ASP A 365 -3.37 6.35 18.92
CA ASP A 365 -3.95 7.38 19.79
C ASP A 365 -3.12 8.66 19.69
N PRO A 366 -3.78 9.83 19.51
CA PRO A 366 -3.05 11.09 19.43
C PRO A 366 -2.32 11.32 20.75
N PRO A 367 -1.00 11.63 20.73
CA PRO A 367 -0.21 11.82 21.94
C PRO A 367 -0.55 13.09 22.74
N GLY A 368 -1.72 13.70 22.49
CA GLY A 368 -2.14 15.00 22.99
C GLY A 368 -2.23 16.07 21.89
N PRO A 369 -2.68 17.28 22.23
CA PRO A 369 -2.71 18.40 21.29
C PRO A 369 -1.30 18.73 20.79
N HIS A 370 -1.17 19.09 19.51
CA HIS A 370 0.08 19.63 18.98
C HIS A 370 0.33 21.00 19.63
N GLU A 371 1.17 21.04 20.65
CA GLU A 371 1.67 22.30 21.19
C GLU A 371 2.57 22.96 20.15
N LEU A 372 2.36 24.25 19.91
CA LEU A 372 3.29 25.07 19.13
C LEU A 372 4.65 24.97 19.83
N ARG A 373 5.68 24.52 19.10
CA ARG A 373 7.06 24.58 19.62
C ARG A 373 7.30 26.02 20.08
N PRO A 374 7.77 26.23 21.33
CA PRO A 374 8.11 27.57 21.77
C PRO A 374 9.10 28.19 20.77
N PRO A 375 8.96 29.49 20.45
CA PRO A 375 9.86 30.15 19.52
C PRO A 375 11.30 29.90 19.95
N ARG A 376 12.15 29.47 19.01
CA ARG A 376 13.61 29.38 19.22
C ARG A 376 14.08 30.73 19.78
N ARG A 377 14.70 30.70 20.97
CA ARG A 377 15.27 31.89 21.64
C ARG A 377 16.74 32.12 21.28
N ASP A 378 17.25 31.29 20.39
CA ASP A 378 18.53 31.34 19.74
C ASP A 378 18.40 32.29 18.54
N GLY A 379 18.52 33.59 18.85
CA GLY A 379 18.77 34.67 17.89
C GLY A 379 20.22 34.76 17.47
#